data_AF-A0A357M0Z0-F1
#
_entry.id   AF-A0A357M0Z0-F1
#
_cell.length_a   1.000
_cell.length_b   1.000
_cell.length_c   1.000
_cell.angle_alpha   90.00
_cell.angle_beta   90.00
_cell.angle_gamma   90.00
#
_symmetry.space_group_name_H-M   'P 1'
#
loop_
_entity.id
_entity.type
_entity.pdbx_description
1 polymer ?
#
loop_
_entity_poly.entity_id
_entity_poly.type
_entity_poly.pdbx_seq_one_letter_code
_entity_poly.pdbx_strand_id
1 'polypeptide(L)' 'MTAGVPDEDQLLAWATAALNGRTPFDAPELTIRLVGNDESQSLNYQYRGKDKPTNVLSFPFEIPVGVPLQLLGDLVIC' A
#
# COMPACT_ATOMS: atom_id res chain seq x y z
N MET A 1 -18.95 -7.78 -11.54
CA MET A 1 -19.69 -6.90 -10.62
C MET A 1 -18.77 -6.63 -9.43
N THR A 2 -18.21 -5.42 -9.32
CA THR A 2 -17.21 -4.97 -8.34
C THR A 2 -17.87 -4.23 -7.17
N ALA A 3 -19.02 -4.70 -6.70
CA ALA A 3 -19.77 -4.01 -5.65
C ALA A 3 -18.95 -4.03 -4.34
N GLY A 4 -18.52 -2.85 -3.86
CA GLY A 4 -17.76 -2.67 -2.63
C GLY A 4 -16.26 -2.44 -2.79
N VAL A 5 -15.73 -2.50 -4.01
CA VAL A 5 -14.34 -2.12 -4.30
C VAL A 5 -14.29 -0.61 -4.59
N PRO A 6 -13.47 0.18 -3.88
CA PRO A 6 -13.34 1.61 -4.16
C PRO A 6 -12.75 1.84 -5.55
N ASP A 7 -13.21 2.89 -6.21
CA ASP A 7 -12.60 3.34 -7.46
C ASP A 7 -11.27 4.08 -7.20
N GLU A 8 -10.56 4.37 -8.28
CA GLU A 8 -9.26 5.04 -8.24
C GLU A 8 -9.36 6.44 -7.61
N ASP A 9 -10.42 7.19 -7.91
CA ASP A 9 -10.61 8.55 -7.38
C ASP A 9 -10.82 8.53 -5.86
N GLN A 10 -11.58 7.56 -5.34
CA GLN A 10 -11.75 7.35 -3.90
C GLN A 10 -10.42 7.00 -3.23
N LEU A 11 -9.67 6.05 -3.79
CA LEU A 11 -8.36 5.66 -3.27
C LEU A 11 -7.39 6.84 -3.26
N LEU A 12 -7.35 7.62 -4.35
CA LEU A 12 -6.50 8.81 -4.48
C LEU A 12 -6.87 9.87 -3.45
N ALA A 13 -8.17 10.14 -3.26
CA ALA A 13 -8.65 11.11 -2.28
C ALA A 13 -8.25 10.71 -0.84
N TRP A 14 -8.43 9.44 -0.48
CA TRP A 14 -8.07 8.93 0.85
C TRP A 14 -6.56 8.93 1.08
N ALA A 15 -5.78 8.45 0.11
CA ALA A 15 -4.33 8.44 0.18
C ALA A 15 -3.77 9.86 0.32
N THR A 16 -4.26 10.80 -0.49
CA THR A 16 -3.86 12.21 -0.43
C THR A 16 -4.19 12.82 0.92
N ALA A 17 -5.41 12.60 1.44
CA ALA A 17 -5.81 13.08 2.76
C ALA A 17 -4.95 12.48 3.89
N ALA A 18 -4.60 11.19 3.78
CA ALA A 18 -3.77 10.50 4.76
C ALA A 18 -2.29 10.93 4.74
N LEU A 19 -1.80 11.44 3.60
CA LEU A 19 -0.41 11.90 3.44
C LEU A 19 -0.22 13.40 3.66
N ASN A 20 -1.29 14.19 3.55
CA ASN A 20 -1.23 15.65 3.65
C ASN A 20 -0.57 16.10 4.97
N GLY A 21 0.58 16.78 4.86
CA GLY A 21 1.36 17.29 5.99
C GLY A 21 2.01 16.21 6.87
N ARG A 22 2.05 14.94 6.43
CA ARG A 22 2.54 13.79 7.21
C ARG A 22 3.76 13.12 6.61
N THR A 23 4.27 13.63 5.49
CA THR A 23 5.47 13.16 4.82
C THR A 23 6.43 14.34 4.57
N PRO A 24 7.75 14.14 4.64
CA PRO A 24 8.74 15.15 4.26
C PRO A 24 8.90 15.29 2.75
N PHE A 25 8.24 14.44 1.95
CA PHE A 25 8.31 14.45 0.50
C PHE A 25 7.34 15.48 -0.11
N ASP A 26 7.82 16.27 -1.06
CA ASP A 26 7.03 17.22 -1.84
C ASP A 26 6.04 16.49 -2.78
N ALA A 27 6.46 15.34 -3.32
CA ALA A 27 5.67 14.50 -4.22
C ALA A 27 5.82 13.03 -3.82
N PRO A 28 5.15 12.59 -2.74
CA PRO A 28 5.21 11.20 -2.29
C PRO A 28 4.54 10.25 -3.29
N GLU A 29 5.18 9.11 -3.55
CA GLU A 29 4.59 8.02 -4.34
C GLU A 29 4.18 6.87 -3.42
N LEU A 30 2.93 6.41 -3.57
CA LEU A 30 2.35 5.31 -2.82
C LEU A 30 1.60 4.40 -3.79
N THR A 31 1.87 3.10 -3.74
CA THR A 31 1.14 2.11 -4.54
C THR A 31 0.13 1.39 -3.67
N ILE A 32 -1.14 1.37 -4.09
CA ILE A 32 -2.21 0.61 -3.43
C ILE A 32 -2.62 -0.54 -4.34
N ARG A 33 -2.57 -1.76 -3.82
CA ARG A 33 -2.96 -2.98 -4.53
C ARG A 33 -4.14 -3.63 -3.82
N LEU A 34 -5.25 -3.75 -4.53
CA LEU A 34 -6.41 -4.50 -4.05
C LEU A 34 -6.27 -5.96 -4.51
N VAL A 35 -6.25 -6.89 -3.56
CA VAL A 35 -6.00 -8.31 -3.81
C VAL A 35 -7.08 -9.18 -3.19
N GLY A 36 -7.13 -10.45 -3.58
CA GLY A 36 -7.99 -11.45 -2.93
C GLY A 36 -7.35 -12.07 -1.70
N ASN A 37 -8.14 -12.85 -0.95
CA ASN A 37 -7.69 -13.55 0.26
C ASN A 37 -6.47 -14.46 0.02
N ASP A 38 -6.44 -15.19 -1.10
CA ASP A 38 -5.38 -16.16 -1.39
C ASP A 38 -4.01 -15.47 -1.56
N GLU A 39 -3.98 -14.32 -2.26
CA GLU A 39 -2.77 -13.52 -2.42
C GLU A 39 -2.38 -12.84 -1.10
N SER A 40 -3.35 -12.28 -0.37
CA SER A 40 -3.12 -11.70 0.97
C SER A 40 -2.51 -12.72 1.94
N GLN A 41 -3.05 -13.94 1.99
CA GLN A 41 -2.52 -15.03 2.81
C GLN A 41 -1.10 -15.43 2.38
N SER A 42 -0.86 -15.58 1.08
CA SER A 42 0.45 -15.93 0.54
C SER A 42 1.50 -14.88 0.92
N LEU A 43 1.17 -13.59 0.79
CA LEU A 43 2.05 -12.48 1.17
C LEU A 43 2.24 -12.40 2.69
N ASN A 44 1.19 -12.59 3.48
CA ASN A 44 1.29 -12.55 4.94
C ASN A 44 2.13 -13.72 5.48
N TYR A 45 2.05 -14.89 4.85
CA TYR A 45 2.91 -16.02 5.15
C TYR A 45 4.37 -15.71 4.78
N GLN A 46 4.61 -15.28 3.54
CA GLN A 46 5.96 -15.04 3.02
C GLN A 46 6.70 -13.94 3.80
N TYR A 47 6.04 -12.81 4.10
CA TYR A 47 6.72 -11.65 4.68
C TYR A 47 6.50 -11.49 6.18
N ARG A 48 5.48 -12.12 6.77
CA ARG A 48 5.18 -12.04 8.22
C ARG A 48 5.15 -13.40 8.92
N GLY A 49 5.32 -14.51 8.21
CA GLY A 49 5.26 -15.87 8.77
C GLY A 49 3.86 -16.28 9.22
N LYS A 50 2.81 -15.58 8.78
CA LYS A 50 1.43 -15.80 9.21
C LYS A 50 0.60 -16.44 8.10
N ASP A 51 0.27 -17.71 8.28
CA ASP A 51 -0.54 -18.48 7.32
C ASP A 51 -2.04 -18.19 7.48
N LYS A 52 -2.44 -16.95 7.20
CA LYS A 52 -3.83 -16.50 7.12
C LYS A 52 -3.94 -15.18 6.35
N PRO A 53 -5.07 -14.88 5.69
CA PRO A 53 -5.28 -13.57 5.09
C PRO A 53 -5.32 -12.47 6.16
N THR A 54 -5.06 -11.24 5.73
CA THR A 54 -5.21 -10.04 6.55
C THR A 54 -5.81 -8.91 5.73
N ASN A 55 -6.35 -7.91 6.43
CA ASN A 55 -7.00 -6.75 5.80
C ASN A 55 -6.00 -5.81 5.14
N VAL A 56 -4.80 -5.65 5.73
CA VAL A 56 -3.75 -4.76 5.19
C VAL A 56 -2.36 -5.31 5.43
N LEU A 57 -1.51 -5.24 4.41
CA LEU A 57 -0.06 -5.43 4.50
C LEU A 57 0.64 -4.17 3.98
N SER A 58 1.65 -3.73 4.72
CA SER A 58 2.48 -2.58 4.35
C SER A 58 3.91 -3.03 4.04
N PHE A 59 4.41 -2.61 2.89
CA PHE A 59 5.76 -2.87 2.40
C PHE A 59 6.46 -1.52 2.19
N PRO A 60 7.16 -1.01 3.22
CA PRO A 60 7.88 0.25 3.09
C PRO A 60 9.04 0.10 2.10
N PHE A 61 9.27 1.12 1.29
CA PHE A 61 10.44 1.19 0.44
C PHE A 61 11.60 1.85 1.19
N GLU A 62 12.74 1.17 1.26
CA GLU A 62 13.97 1.77 1.78
C GLU A 62 14.70 2.48 0.64
N ILE A 63 14.71 3.81 0.68
CA ILE A 63 15.35 4.63 -0.36
C ILE A 63 16.87 4.40 -0.31
N PRO A 64 17.50 3.94 -1.40
CA PRO A 64 18.94 3.81 -1.45
C PRO A 64 19.63 5.16 -1.33
N VAL A 65 20.77 5.20 -0.64
CA VAL A 65 21.55 6.42 -0.45
C VAL A 65 21.96 7.01 -1.80
N GLY A 66 21.69 8.30 -1.99
CA GLY A 66 22.08 9.04 -3.20
C GLY A 66 21.07 8.98 -4.36
N VAL A 67 19.91 8.35 -4.17
CA VAL A 67 18.84 8.35 -5.17
C VAL A 67 17.71 9.28 -4.71
N PRO A 68 17.34 10.32 -5.49
CA PRO A 68 16.25 11.22 -5.15
C PRO A 68 14.90 10.56 -5.49
N LEU A 69 14.50 9.54 -4.73
CA LEU A 69 13.19 8.93 -4.81
C LEU A 69 12.32 9.41 -3.65
N GLN A 70 11.05 9.64 -3.94
CA GLN A 70 10.02 10.02 -2.95
C GLN A 70 9.01 8.89 -2.75
N LEU A 71 9.48 7.64 -2.91
CA LEU A 71 8.65 6.43 -2.86
C LEU A 71 8.46 5.97 -1.41
N LEU A 72 7.20 5.90 -0.98
CA LEU A 72 6.81 5.40 0.33
C LEU A 72 6.76 3.87 0.36
N GLY A 73 6.35 3.24 -0.75
CA GLY A 73 6.23 1.79 -0.91
C GLY A 73 4.81 1.34 -1.27
N ASP A 74 4.48 0.12 -0.86
CA ASP A 74 3.22 -0.56 -1.23
C ASP A 74 2.29 -0.79 -0.03
N LEU A 75 0.99 -0.60 -0.27
CA LEU A 75 -0.11 -1.09 0.57
C LEU A 75 -0.89 -2.14 -0.19
N VAL A 76 -0.97 -3.35 0.36
CA VAL A 76 -1.79 -4.44 -0.15
C VAL A 76 -3.02 -4.58 0.74
N ILE A 77 -4.22 -4.48 0.15
CA ILE A 77 -5.50 -4.47 0.85
C ILE A 77 -6.38 -5.60 0.30
N CYS A 78 -7.03 -6.34 1.20
CA CYS A 78 -7.91 -7.47 0.87
C CYS A 78 -9.35 -7.21 1.32
#